data_AF-E9T813-F1
#
_entry.id   AF-E9T813-F1
#
_cell.length_a   1.000
_cell.length_b   1.000
_cell.length_c   1.000
_cell.angle_alpha   90.00
_cell.angle_beta   90.00
_cell.angle_gamma   90.00
#
_symmetry.space_group_name_H-M   'P 1'
#
loop_
_entity.id
_entity.type
_entity.pdbx_description
1 polymer ?
#
loop_
_entity_poly.entity_id
_entity_poly.type
_entity_poly.pdbx_seq_one_letter_code
_entity_poly.pdbx_strand_id
1 'polypeptide(L)' 'MDGVEVLYAQGTCEALARGDSRSSVLAEFDSVGKAYAQFLPMPADRIAEIYVSTAEKTYC' A
#
# COMPACT_ATOMS: atom_id res chain seq x y z
N MET A 1 -6.66 -11.38 8.27
CA MET A 1 -6.20 -10.01 8.00
C MET A 1 -5.51 -9.53 9.25
N ASP A 2 -4.21 -9.29 9.12
CA ASP A 2 -3.39 -8.77 10.20
C ASP A 2 -3.75 -7.29 10.43
N GLY A 3 -3.76 -6.80 11.67
CA GLY A 3 -4.23 -5.43 11.98
C GLY A 3 -3.44 -4.33 11.26
N VAL A 4 -2.22 -4.66 10.83
CA VAL A 4 -1.34 -3.80 10.04
C VAL A 4 -1.85 -3.61 8.61
N GLU A 5 -2.41 -4.65 7.97
CA GLU A 5 -2.97 -4.58 6.62
C GLU A 5 -4.19 -3.64 6.56
N VAL A 6 -5.00 -3.64 7.62
CA VAL A 6 -6.19 -2.78 7.73
C VAL A 6 -5.80 -1.31 7.90
N LEU A 7 -4.80 -1.01 8.73
CA LEU A 7 -4.30 0.37 8.92
C LEU A 7 -3.72 0.95 7.63
N TYR A 8 -2.97 0.14 6.88
CA TYR A 8 -2.43 0.53 5.58
C TYR A 8 -3.54 0.75 4.54
N ALA A 9 -4.56 -0.10 4.52
CA ALA A 9 -5.68 0.09 3.63
C ALA A 9 -6.47 1.38 3.93
N GLN A 10 -6.66 1.69 5.21
CA GLN A 10 -7.31 2.92 5.66
C GLN A 10 -6.50 4.16 5.26
N GLY A 11 -5.17 4.14 5.46
CA GLY A 11 -4.29 5.22 5.02
C GLY A 11 -4.30 5.45 3.51
N THR A 12 -4.41 4.38 2.72
CA THR A 12 -4.55 4.45 1.26
C THR A 12 -5.86 5.14 0.86
N CYS A 13 -7.00 4.71 1.40
CA CYS A 13 -8.29 5.32 1.08
C CYS A 13 -8.37 6.78 1.54
N GLU A 14 -7.82 7.11 2.71
CA GLU A 14 -7.79 8.49 3.20
C GLU A 14 -6.93 9.41 2.32
N ALA A 15 -5.74 8.95 1.90
CA ALA A 15 -4.88 9.73 1.02
C ALA A 15 -5.56 10.00 -0.33
N LEU A 16 -6.16 8.97 -0.93
CA LEU A 16 -6.95 9.11 -2.16
C LEU A 16 -8.16 10.05 -1.97
N ALA A 17 -8.87 9.95 -0.84
CA ALA A 17 -10.00 10.83 -0.52
C ALA A 17 -9.58 12.29 -0.27
N ARG A 18 -8.36 12.52 0.20
CA ARG A 18 -7.74 13.86 0.31
C ARG A 18 -7.30 14.43 -1.05
N GLY A 19 -7.37 13.63 -2.11
CA GLY A 19 -6.98 14.02 -3.47
C GLY A 19 -5.51 13.75 -3.77
N ASP A 20 -4.80 12.99 -2.92
CA ASP A 20 -3.43 12.59 -3.20
C ASP A 20 -3.41 11.69 -4.45
N SER A 21 -2.38 11.86 -5.27
CA SER A 21 -2.21 11.03 -6.44
C SER A 21 -1.81 9.61 -6.02
N ARG A 22 -2.27 8.62 -6.78
CA ARG A 22 -1.91 7.22 -6.59
C ARG A 22 -0.40 6.99 -6.55
N SER A 23 0.38 7.76 -7.31
CA SER A 23 1.84 7.71 -7.27
C SER A 23 2.42 8.22 -5.95
N SER A 24 1.82 9.25 -5.34
CA SER A 24 2.20 9.73 -4.01
C SER A 24 1.92 8.67 -2.94
N VAL A 25 0.76 8.01 -3.03
CA VAL A 25 0.42 6.90 -2.14
C VAL A 25 1.41 5.75 -2.31
N LEU A 26 1.72 5.34 -3.54
CA LEU A 26 2.73 4.29 -3.79
C LEU A 26 4.12 4.66 -3.24
N ALA A 27 4.50 5.95 -3.26
CA ALA A 27 5.77 6.41 -2.73
C ALA A 27 5.86 6.31 -1.19
N GLU A 28 4.77 6.61 -0.48
CA GLU A 28 4.66 6.37 0.98
C GLU A 28 4.84 4.88 1.32
N PHE A 29 4.27 4.02 0.46
CA PHE A 29 4.32 2.56 0.59
C PHE A 29 5.64 1.92 0.12
N ASP A 30 6.55 2.66 -0.52
CA ASP A 30 7.84 2.14 -0.98
C ASP A 30 8.69 1.62 0.20
N SER A 31 8.62 2.28 1.35
CA SER A 31 9.28 1.83 2.58
C SER A 31 8.79 0.45 3.05
N VAL A 32 7.48 0.21 2.94
CA VAL A 32 6.83 -1.07 3.26
C VAL A 32 7.22 -2.13 2.24
N GLY A 33 7.14 -1.79 0.95
CA GLY A 33 7.57 -2.66 -0.13
C GLY A 33 9.01 -3.13 0.06
N LYS A 34 9.92 -2.22 0.42
CA LYS A 34 11.33 -2.53 0.72
C LYS A 34 11.51 -3.42 1.94
N ALA A 35 10.73 -3.23 3.00
CA ALA A 35 10.78 -4.07 4.18
C ALA A 35 10.33 -5.51 3.86
N TYR A 36 9.24 -5.67 3.12
CA TYR A 36 8.71 -6.99 2.77
C TYR A 36 9.50 -7.69 1.65
N ALA A 37 10.14 -6.94 0.74
CA ALA A 37 11.00 -7.51 -0.31
C ALA A 37 12.21 -8.27 0.24
N GLN A 38 12.57 -8.06 1.51
CA GLN A 38 13.60 -8.85 2.19
C GLN A 38 13.14 -10.28 2.50
N PHE A 39 11.83 -10.50 2.59
CA PHE A 39 11.20 -11.76 3.00
C PHE A 39 10.42 -12.44 1.87
N LEU A 40 10.03 -11.68 0.85
CA LEU A 40 9.25 -12.16 -0.30
C LEU A 40 10.11 -12.14 -1.57
N PRO A 41 10.03 -13.17 -2.43
CA PRO A 41 10.74 -13.22 -3.70
C PRO A 41 10.06 -12.34 -4.76
N MET A 42 9.80 -11.08 -4.41
CA MET A 42 9.12 -10.09 -5.25
C MET A 42 9.77 -8.72 -5.04
N PRO A 43 9.80 -7.87 -6.09
CA PRO A 43 10.36 -6.54 -5.96
C PRO A 43 9.39 -5.63 -5.17
N ALA A 44 9.98 -4.64 -4.49
CA ALA A 44 9.29 -3.77 -3.53
C ALA A 44 8.13 -2.97 -4.13
N ASP A 45 8.31 -2.49 -5.36
CA ASP A 45 7.30 -1.80 -6.17
C ASP A 45 6.06 -2.68 -6.38
N ARG A 46 6.26 -3.95 -6.71
CA ARG A 46 5.16 -4.91 -6.90
C ARG A 46 4.42 -5.21 -5.61
N ILE A 47 5.14 -5.22 -4.48
CA ILE A 47 4.52 -5.41 -3.16
C ILE A 47 3.65 -4.20 -2.79
N ALA A 48 4.17 -2.98 -2.96
CA ALA A 48 3.42 -1.76 -2.73
C ALA A 48 2.16 -1.69 -3.62
N GLU A 49 2.29 -2.07 -4.89
CA GLU A 49 1.18 -2.08 -5.84
C GLU A 49 0.07 -3.08 -5.47
N ILE A 50 0.43 -4.25 -4.94
CA ILE A 50 -0.54 -5.25 -4.42
C ILE A 50 -1.29 -4.69 -3.22
N TYR A 51 -0.58 -4.07 -2.26
CA TYR A 51 -1.21 -3.49 -1.07
C TYR A 51 -2.17 -2.36 -1.43
N VAL A 52 -1.72 -1.39 -2.21
CA VAL A 52 -2.54 -0.24 -2.63
C VAL A 52 -3.73 -0.70 -3.48
N SER A 53 -3.53 -1.61 -4.44
CA SER A 53 -4.65 -2.12 -5.26
C SER A 53 -5.66 -2.94 -4.45
N THR A 54 -5.20 -3.67 -3.43
CA THR A 54 -6.09 -4.43 -2.54
C THR A 54 -6.87 -3.49 -1.63
N ALA A 55 -6.22 -2.45 -1.11
CA ALA A 55 -6.84 -1.39 -0.33
C ALA A 55 -7.95 -0.70 -1.13
N GLU A 56 -7.64 -0.25 -2.34
CA GLU A 56 -8.58 0.39 -3.27
C GLU A 56 -9.82 -0.46 -3.56
N LYS A 57 -9.65 -1.77 -3.78
CA LYS A 57 -10.76 -2.67 -4.12
C LYS A 57 -11.61 -3.09 -2.93
N THR A 58 -11.01 -3.18 -1.75
CA THR A 58 -11.65 -3.84 -0.59
C THR A 58 -12.20 -2.83 0.41
N TYR A 59 -11.64 -1.60 0.46
CA TYR A 59 -11.91 -0.66 1.55
C TYR A 59 -12.38 0.74 1.13
N CYS A 60 -12.31 1.13 -0.16
CA CYS A 60 -12.60 2.53 -0.59
C CYS A 60 -14.00 2.75 -1.24
#